data_AF-A0A4S4M8X1-F1
#
_entry.id   AF-A0A4S4M8X1-F1
#
_cell.length_a   1.000
_cell.length_b   1.000
_cell.length_c   1.000
_cell.angle_alpha   90.00
_cell.angle_beta   90.00
_cell.angle_gamma   90.00
#
_symmetry.space_group_name_H-M   'P 1'
#
loop_
_entity.id
_entity.type
_entity.pdbx_description
1 polymer ?
#
loop_
_entity_poly.entity_id
_entity_poly.type
_entity_poly.pdbx_seq_one_letter_code
_entity_poly.pdbx_strand_id
1 'polypeptide(L)'
;MSWITNLDGKPDTTYKDDSPKVADPSIPNRMVSTKRANRPFLAYKEYRDRQQALHSAWLLRKKERDEKLARGEEVGPEEPDPTAEREIGVLDLLKFLVYVLLFITLSGKFIAGDFLWGYEGKWTNLKTYWPTNQRLFSEGFLAKFDGRNPDMPLYLAVSYSSLPAALILIKNLIADYGHTVHGLKIDGDVYDVSSNRRVYGPGGSYHFMAGKDAARAFGTGCFKDHQTHDLRGLSEKELKSVQHWKDFFKDHKSYFKIGRVNHPPIDPASPIPEHCDLKKAEKTAAIAAQSTSTQSEIEVHPQSTSGGGGRDEL
;
A
#
# COMPACT_ATOMS: atom_id res chain seq x y z
N MET A 1 3.74 -41.28 -48.51
CA MET A 1 2.81 -40.13 -48.57
C MET A 1 1.76 -40.42 -49.64
N SER A 2 0.75 -41.26 -49.37
CA SER A 2 -0.22 -41.72 -50.39
C SER A 2 -1.36 -40.72 -50.69
N TRP A 3 -1.45 -39.63 -49.91
CA TRP A 3 -2.46 -38.59 -50.08
C TRP A 3 -2.20 -37.65 -51.27
N ILE A 4 -0.96 -37.64 -51.80
CA ILE A 4 -0.58 -36.84 -52.97
C ILE A 4 -0.97 -37.54 -54.29
N THR A 5 -1.07 -38.87 -54.28
CA THR A 5 -1.30 -39.69 -55.47
C THR A 5 -2.74 -40.17 -55.67
N ASN A 6 -3.60 -40.05 -54.64
CA ASN A 6 -5.00 -40.50 -54.68
C ASN A 6 -5.96 -39.35 -54.32
N LEU A 7 -6.21 -38.45 -55.28
CA LEU A 7 -7.17 -37.34 -55.15
C LEU A 7 -8.63 -37.81 -55.09
N ASP A 8 -8.90 -39.02 -55.58
CA ASP A 8 -10.26 -39.56 -55.73
C ASP A 8 -10.83 -40.18 -54.44
N GLY A 9 -10.03 -40.24 -53.37
CA GLY A 9 -10.42 -40.80 -52.06
C GLY A 9 -10.66 -42.31 -52.02
N LYS A 10 -10.41 -43.04 -53.12
CA LYS A 10 -10.56 -44.50 -53.18
C LYS A 10 -9.42 -45.21 -52.44
N PRO A 11 -9.70 -46.33 -51.74
CA PRO A 11 -8.66 -47.08 -51.05
C PRO A 11 -7.67 -47.69 -52.07
N ASP A 12 -6.39 -47.70 -51.71
CA ASP A 12 -5.35 -48.37 -52.51
C ASP A 12 -5.61 -49.89 -52.53
N THR A 13 -5.83 -50.44 -53.72
CA THR A 13 -6.14 -51.85 -53.93
C THR A 13 -4.94 -52.77 -53.71
N THR A 14 -3.72 -52.21 -53.64
CA THR A 14 -2.47 -52.96 -53.45
C THR A 14 -2.09 -53.13 -51.99
N TYR A 15 -2.66 -52.33 -51.09
CA TYR A 15 -2.32 -52.35 -49.68
C TYR A 15 -2.84 -53.60 -48.97
N LYS A 16 -1.92 -54.39 -48.40
CA LYS A 16 -2.22 -55.53 -47.51
C LYS A 16 -1.74 -55.22 -46.10
N ASP A 17 -2.56 -55.54 -45.11
CA ASP A 17 -2.22 -55.36 -43.70
C ASP A 17 -1.70 -56.66 -43.09
N ASP A 18 -0.39 -56.70 -42.87
CA ASP A 18 0.30 -57.86 -42.30
C ASP A 18 0.29 -57.85 -40.76
N SER A 19 -0.37 -56.88 -40.13
CA SER A 19 -0.47 -56.81 -38.67
C SER A 19 -1.26 -58.00 -38.13
N PRO A 20 -0.85 -58.59 -36.98
CA PRO A 20 -1.60 -59.67 -36.37
C PRO A 20 -3.02 -59.21 -36.02
N LYS A 21 -3.99 -60.14 -36.14
CA LYS A 21 -5.39 -59.87 -35.86
C LYS A 21 -5.76 -60.43 -34.49
N VAL A 22 -6.39 -59.60 -33.67
CA VAL A 22 -6.90 -59.93 -32.34
C VAL A 22 -8.43 -59.86 -32.39
N ALA A 23 -9.12 -60.62 -31.54
CA ALA A 23 -10.58 -60.53 -31.44
C ALA A 23 -10.99 -59.08 -31.08
N ASP A 24 -12.00 -58.57 -31.77
CA ASP A 24 -12.59 -57.27 -31.50
C ASP A 24 -13.25 -57.33 -30.11
N PRO A 25 -12.84 -56.45 -29.18
CA PRO A 25 -13.43 -56.49 -27.85
C PRO A 25 -14.86 -55.94 -27.75
N SER A 26 -15.36 -55.27 -28.81
CA SER A 26 -16.69 -54.68 -28.84
C SER A 26 -17.69 -55.51 -29.65
N ILE A 27 -17.22 -56.32 -30.62
CA ILE A 27 -18.08 -57.09 -31.51
C ILE A 27 -17.66 -58.57 -31.48
N PRO A 28 -18.52 -59.47 -30.96
CA PRO A 28 -18.19 -60.89 -30.92
C PRO A 28 -17.96 -61.42 -32.34
N ASN A 29 -16.98 -62.32 -32.48
CA ASN A 29 -16.58 -62.97 -33.74
C ASN A 29 -15.99 -62.05 -34.83
N ARG A 30 -15.74 -60.77 -34.54
CA ARG A 30 -14.99 -59.88 -35.44
C ARG A 30 -13.51 -59.89 -35.06
N MET A 31 -12.61 -59.93 -36.03
CA MET A 31 -11.17 -59.83 -35.81
C MET A 31 -10.66 -58.46 -36.28
N VAL A 32 -9.93 -57.75 -35.41
CA VAL A 32 -9.37 -56.41 -35.67
C VAL A 32 -7.85 -56.51 -35.71
N SER A 33 -7.22 -55.85 -36.67
CA SER A 33 -5.76 -55.83 -36.75
C SER A 33 -5.14 -54.92 -35.69
N THR A 34 -3.98 -55.29 -35.15
CA THR A 34 -3.24 -54.52 -34.14
C THR A 34 -2.46 -53.35 -34.73
N LYS A 35 -2.98 -52.74 -35.81
CA LYS A 35 -2.43 -51.53 -36.42
C LYS A 35 -2.30 -50.43 -35.38
N ARG A 36 -1.33 -49.52 -35.59
CA ARG A 36 -1.11 -48.36 -34.71
C ARG A 36 -2.38 -47.57 -34.42
N ALA A 37 -3.29 -47.44 -35.38
CA ALA A 37 -4.58 -46.78 -35.23
C ALA A 37 -5.52 -47.48 -34.23
N ASN A 38 -5.47 -48.81 -34.12
CA ASN A 38 -6.36 -49.61 -33.29
C ASN A 38 -5.80 -49.88 -31.88
N ARG A 39 -4.49 -49.71 -31.68
CA ARG A 39 -3.83 -49.95 -30.37
C ARG A 39 -4.48 -49.20 -29.21
N PRO A 40 -4.88 -47.91 -29.32
CA PRO A 40 -5.51 -47.21 -28.21
C PRO A 40 -6.83 -47.85 -27.77
N PHE A 41 -7.64 -48.37 -28.71
CA PHE A 41 -8.93 -49.00 -28.41
C PHE A 41 -8.74 -50.37 -27.72
N LEU A 42 -7.78 -51.16 -28.19
CA LEU A 42 -7.42 -52.42 -27.57
C LEU A 42 -6.87 -52.19 -26.15
N ALA A 43 -5.94 -51.25 -25.99
CA ALA A 43 -5.36 -50.92 -24.69
C ALA A 43 -6.40 -50.36 -23.70
N TYR A 44 -7.32 -49.51 -24.16
CA TYR A 44 -8.40 -48.97 -23.32
C TYR A 44 -9.36 -50.08 -22.85
N LYS A 45 -9.68 -51.03 -23.72
CA LYS A 45 -10.47 -52.19 -23.32
C LYS A 45 -9.73 -53.03 -22.28
N GLU A 46 -8.48 -53.41 -22.55
CA GLU A 46 -7.67 -54.18 -21.61
C GLU A 46 -7.58 -53.48 -20.24
N TYR A 47 -7.43 -52.16 -20.25
CA TYR A 47 -7.48 -51.34 -19.04
C TYR A 47 -8.84 -51.48 -18.33
N ARG A 48 -9.96 -51.30 -19.03
CA ARG A 48 -11.30 -51.44 -18.44
C ARG A 48 -11.56 -52.83 -17.88
N ASP A 49 -11.18 -53.88 -18.60
CA ASP A 49 -11.35 -55.27 -18.16
C ASP A 49 -10.50 -55.54 -16.92
N ARG A 50 -9.28 -54.99 -16.87
CA ARG A 50 -8.44 -55.05 -15.67
C ARG A 50 -9.06 -54.28 -14.50
N GLN A 51 -9.61 -53.09 -14.70
CA GLN A 51 -10.29 -52.33 -13.65
C GLN A 51 -11.53 -53.08 -13.13
N GLN A 52 -12.34 -53.66 -14.02
CA GLN A 52 -13.49 -54.47 -13.63
C GLN A 52 -13.09 -55.72 -12.85
N ALA A 53 -12.04 -56.42 -13.28
CA ALA A 53 -11.50 -57.57 -12.56
C ALA A 53 -10.98 -57.17 -11.16
N LEU A 54 -10.25 -56.05 -11.04
CA LEU A 54 -9.77 -55.52 -9.77
C LEU A 54 -10.92 -55.12 -8.83
N HIS A 55 -11.92 -54.40 -9.35
CA HIS A 55 -13.07 -53.95 -8.56
C HIS A 55 -13.94 -55.14 -8.11
N SER A 56 -14.21 -56.11 -8.98
CA SER A 56 -14.95 -57.32 -8.62
C SER A 56 -14.20 -58.19 -7.60
N ALA A 57 -12.89 -58.35 -7.74
CA ALA A 57 -12.06 -59.03 -6.74
C ALA A 57 -12.08 -58.28 -5.40
N TRP A 58 -12.06 -56.95 -5.41
CA TRP A 58 -12.19 -56.13 -4.20
C TRP A 58 -13.57 -56.29 -3.55
N LEU A 59 -14.66 -56.29 -4.33
CA LEU A 59 -16.02 -56.54 -3.82
C LEU A 59 -16.17 -57.94 -3.19
N LEU A 60 -15.56 -58.96 -3.78
CA LEU A 60 -15.53 -60.31 -3.20
C LEU A 60 -14.81 -60.31 -1.85
N ARG A 61 -13.63 -59.70 -1.76
CA ARG A 61 -12.89 -59.58 -0.49
C ARG A 61 -13.65 -58.78 0.56
N LYS A 62 -14.37 -57.73 0.15
CA LYS A 62 -15.25 -56.95 1.02
C LYS A 62 -16.40 -57.80 1.57
N LYS A 63 -17.05 -58.59 0.71
CA LYS A 63 -18.11 -59.53 1.13
C LYS A 63 -17.60 -60.59 2.11
N GLU A 64 -16.46 -61.21 1.82
CA GLU A 64 -15.82 -62.17 2.73
C GLU A 64 -15.49 -61.55 4.10
N ARG A 65 -15.04 -60.29 4.10
CA ARG A 65 -14.77 -59.52 5.33
C ARG A 65 -16.05 -59.26 6.12
N ASP A 66 -17.13 -58.85 5.46
CA ASP A 66 -18.42 -58.59 6.12
C ASP A 66 -19.00 -59.87 6.71
N GLU A 67 -18.81 -61.03 6.05
CA GLU A 67 -19.15 -62.34 6.60
C GLU A 67 -18.30 -62.71 7.82
N LYS A 68 -17.01 -62.38 7.84
CA LYS A 68 -16.14 -62.57 9.03
C LYS A 68 -16.57 -61.69 10.19
N LEU A 69 -16.90 -60.42 9.93
CA LEU A 69 -17.46 -59.49 10.92
C LEU A 69 -18.79 -60.01 11.49
N ALA A 70 -19.67 -60.55 10.65
CA ALA A 70 -20.94 -61.13 11.09
C ALA A 70 -20.75 -62.39 11.96
N ARG A 71 -19.65 -63.14 11.75
CA ARG A 71 -19.23 -64.27 12.60
C ARG A 71 -18.54 -63.83 13.90
N GLY A 72 -18.28 -62.54 14.10
CA GLY A 72 -17.61 -62.00 15.29
C GLY A 72 -16.08 -62.15 15.30
N GLU A 73 -15.46 -62.37 14.14
CA GLU A 73 -14.00 -62.43 13.99
C GLU A 73 -13.40 -61.01 13.88
N GLU A 74 -12.30 -60.73 14.58
CA GLU A 74 -11.59 -59.45 14.46
C GLU A 74 -10.87 -59.35 13.11
N VAL A 75 -11.25 -58.37 12.29
CA VAL A 75 -10.64 -58.10 10.98
C VAL A 75 -9.94 -56.74 10.98
N GLY A 76 -8.88 -56.61 10.19
CA GLY A 76 -8.12 -55.35 10.05
C GLY A 76 -8.90 -54.21 9.37
N PRO A 77 -8.24 -53.05 9.17
CA PRO A 77 -8.80 -51.90 8.48
C PRO A 77 -9.30 -52.24 7.07
N GLU A 78 -10.36 -51.57 6.61
CA GLU A 78 -10.92 -51.78 5.26
C GLU A 78 -9.92 -51.33 4.19
N GLU A 79 -9.69 -52.18 3.19
CA GLU A 79 -8.87 -51.82 2.05
C GLU A 79 -9.61 -50.80 1.16
N PRO A 80 -8.97 -49.67 0.80
CA PRO A 80 -9.57 -48.72 -0.13
C PRO A 80 -9.74 -49.34 -1.52
N ASP A 81 -10.76 -48.88 -2.26
CA ASP A 81 -11.01 -49.36 -3.62
C ASP A 81 -9.81 -49.02 -4.53
N PRO A 82 -9.18 -50.02 -5.17
CA PRO A 82 -8.03 -49.78 -6.06
C PRO A 82 -8.40 -49.01 -7.34
N THR A 83 -9.69 -48.91 -7.67
CA THR A 83 -10.20 -48.28 -8.90
C THR A 83 -10.80 -46.88 -8.68
N ALA A 84 -10.95 -46.45 -7.42
CA ALA A 84 -11.49 -45.13 -7.11
C ALA A 84 -10.50 -44.01 -7.47
N GLU A 85 -10.97 -42.99 -8.17
CA GLU A 85 -10.19 -41.78 -8.43
C GLU A 85 -9.98 -41.03 -7.11
N ARG A 86 -8.73 -40.66 -6.79
CA ARG A 86 -8.43 -39.90 -5.58
C ARG A 86 -8.85 -38.45 -5.78
N GLU A 87 -9.99 -38.06 -5.21
CA GLU A 87 -10.44 -36.67 -5.20
C GLU A 87 -9.50 -35.82 -4.32
N ILE A 88 -9.03 -34.69 -4.84
CA ILE A 88 -8.23 -33.73 -4.08
C ILE A 88 -9.19 -32.94 -3.19
N GLY A 89 -9.23 -33.28 -1.91
CA GLY A 89 -10.04 -32.57 -0.93
C GLY A 89 -9.53 -31.16 -0.64
N VAL A 90 -10.40 -30.31 -0.11
CA VAL A 90 -10.06 -28.94 0.35
C VAL A 90 -8.93 -28.96 1.37
N LEU A 91 -8.87 -29.97 2.25
CA LEU A 91 -7.79 -30.12 3.22
C LEU A 91 -6.45 -30.42 2.58
N ASP A 92 -6.41 -31.21 1.51
CA ASP A 92 -5.17 -31.52 0.80
C ASP A 92 -4.69 -30.29 0.01
N LEU A 93 -5.62 -29.48 -0.53
CA LEU A 93 -5.29 -28.17 -1.11
C LEU A 93 -4.75 -27.19 -0.05
N LEU A 94 -5.37 -27.14 1.13
CA LEU A 94 -4.91 -26.29 2.24
C LEU A 94 -3.48 -26.69 2.67
N LYS A 95 -3.21 -27.98 2.85
CA LYS A 95 -1.86 -28.48 3.18
C LYS A 95 -0.86 -28.11 2.09
N PHE A 96 -1.24 -28.24 0.81
CA PHE A 96 -0.39 -27.83 -0.30
C PHE A 96 -0.06 -26.33 -0.23
N LEU A 97 -1.05 -25.46 0.03
CA LEU A 97 -0.83 -24.02 0.20
C LEU A 97 0.10 -23.72 1.37
N VAL A 98 -0.03 -24.44 2.49
CA VAL A 98 0.89 -24.32 3.64
C VAL A 98 2.32 -24.69 3.24
N TYR A 99 2.52 -25.79 2.51
CA TYR A 99 3.85 -26.19 2.04
C TYR A 99 4.45 -25.18 1.05
N VAL A 100 3.64 -24.63 0.15
CA VAL A 100 4.07 -23.58 -0.78
C VAL A 100 4.47 -22.33 -0.01
N LEU A 101 3.68 -21.89 0.98
CA LEU A 101 4.00 -20.72 1.80
C LEU A 101 5.28 -20.94 2.63
N LEU A 102 5.46 -22.15 3.19
CA LEU A 102 6.70 -22.52 3.88
C LEU A 102 7.90 -22.47 2.93
N PHE A 103 7.75 -23.01 1.72
CA PHE A 103 8.83 -22.96 0.72
C PHE A 103 9.18 -21.52 0.34
N ILE A 104 8.20 -20.64 0.14
CA ILE A 104 8.42 -19.23 -0.20
C ILE A 104 9.13 -18.48 0.94
N THR A 105 8.75 -18.71 2.19
CA THR A 105 9.37 -18.05 3.35
C THR A 105 10.80 -18.55 3.59
N LEU A 106 11.04 -19.86 3.48
CA LEU A 106 12.38 -20.44 3.56
C LEU A 106 13.28 -19.99 2.40
N SER A 107 12.74 -19.93 1.18
CA SER A 107 13.46 -19.40 0.02
C SER A 107 13.82 -17.93 0.19
N GLY A 108 12.91 -17.13 0.74
CA GLY A 108 13.18 -15.73 1.08
C GLY A 108 14.33 -15.63 2.09
N LYS A 109 14.33 -16.46 3.13
CA LYS A 109 15.41 -16.49 4.11
C LYS A 109 16.75 -16.88 3.51
N PHE A 110 16.76 -17.84 2.57
CA PHE A 110 17.97 -18.28 1.89
C PHE A 110 18.53 -17.24 0.91
N ILE A 111 17.66 -16.60 0.13
CA ILE A 111 18.06 -15.67 -0.95
C ILE A 111 18.26 -14.25 -0.42
N ALA A 112 17.26 -13.70 0.28
CA ALA A 112 17.24 -12.30 0.73
C ALA A 112 17.73 -12.12 2.17
N GLY A 113 18.01 -13.22 2.90
CA GLY A 113 18.38 -13.17 4.32
C GLY A 113 17.20 -12.90 5.27
N ASP A 114 15.99 -12.72 4.74
CA ASP A 114 14.76 -12.40 5.48
C ASP A 114 13.57 -13.23 4.98
N PHE A 115 12.73 -13.69 5.91
CA PHE A 115 11.56 -14.54 5.63
C PHE A 115 10.47 -13.81 4.83
N LEU A 116 10.41 -12.49 4.93
CA LEU A 116 9.42 -11.65 4.27
C LEU A 116 9.96 -10.96 3.01
N TRP A 117 11.08 -11.45 2.47
CA TRP A 117 11.70 -10.90 1.24
C TRP A 117 12.05 -9.40 1.38
N GLY A 118 12.48 -8.96 2.56
CA GLY A 118 12.82 -7.56 2.83
C GLY A 118 11.60 -6.63 2.89
N TYR A 119 10.39 -7.18 3.08
CA TYR A 119 9.18 -6.37 3.23
C TYR A 119 9.16 -5.65 4.59
N GLU A 120 9.48 -4.36 4.58
CA GLU A 120 9.46 -3.48 5.76
C GLU A 120 8.30 -2.46 5.71
N GLY A 121 7.09 -2.92 5.40
CA GLY A 121 5.91 -2.06 5.26
C GLY A 121 5.14 -1.80 6.56
N LYS A 122 3.94 -1.21 6.41
CA LYS A 122 3.04 -0.91 7.53
C LYS A 122 2.60 -2.18 8.27
N TRP A 123 2.45 -3.30 7.56
CA TRP A 123 1.98 -4.58 8.13
C TRP A 123 3.00 -5.29 9.05
N THR A 124 4.29 -4.94 8.99
CA THR A 124 5.32 -5.52 9.88
C THR A 124 5.61 -4.64 11.10
N ASN A 125 5.34 -3.34 11.01
CA ASN A 125 5.54 -2.39 12.10
C ASN A 125 4.29 -2.28 12.99
N LEU A 126 4.18 -3.15 13.99
CA LEU A 126 3.09 -3.18 14.99
C LEU A 126 2.79 -1.81 15.63
N LYS A 127 3.83 -0.98 15.84
CA LYS A 127 3.69 0.38 16.40
C LYS A 127 2.84 1.32 15.55
N THR A 128 2.71 1.05 14.24
CA THR A 128 1.90 1.86 13.31
C THR A 128 0.41 1.81 13.65
N TYR A 129 -0.07 0.69 14.20
CA TYR A 129 -1.50 0.47 14.47
C TYR A 129 -1.92 0.77 15.91
N TRP A 130 -0.96 0.99 16.81
CA TRP A 130 -1.26 1.31 18.20
C TRP A 130 -1.52 2.82 18.34
N PRO A 131 -2.66 3.25 18.91
CA PRO A 131 -2.94 4.67 19.09
C PRO A 131 -1.88 5.32 19.99
N THR A 132 -1.15 6.30 19.47
CA THR A 132 -0.25 7.13 20.28
C THR A 132 -1.06 8.14 21.08
N ASN A 133 -0.81 8.23 22.38
CA ASN A 133 -1.30 9.32 23.22
C ASN A 133 -0.65 10.62 22.72
N GLN A 134 -1.34 11.34 21.83
CA GLN A 134 -0.82 12.55 21.19
C GLN A 134 -0.57 13.62 22.26
N ARG A 135 0.70 13.93 22.51
CA ARG A 135 1.09 14.98 23.46
C ARG A 135 1.00 16.36 22.80
N LEU A 136 0.58 17.37 23.56
CA LEU A 136 0.64 18.76 23.12
C LEU A 136 1.98 19.36 23.53
N PHE A 137 2.70 19.92 22.57
CA PHE A 137 3.99 20.58 22.78
C PHE A 137 3.84 22.10 22.62
N SER A 138 4.50 22.86 23.48
CA SER A 138 4.80 24.28 23.23
C SER A 138 6.15 24.41 22.54
N GLU A 139 6.39 25.47 21.77
CA GLU A 139 7.67 25.72 21.09
C GLU A 139 8.89 25.63 22.02
N GLY A 140 8.85 26.31 23.17
CA GLY A 140 9.95 26.28 24.14
C GLY A 140 10.16 24.91 24.80
N PHE A 141 9.13 24.05 24.83
CA PHE A 141 9.26 22.68 25.31
C PHE A 141 9.84 21.78 24.22
N LEU A 142 9.42 21.96 22.97
CA LEU A 142 9.96 21.25 21.81
C LEU A 142 11.45 21.54 21.62
N ALA A 143 11.88 22.78 21.84
CA ALA A 143 13.27 23.22 21.71
C ALA A 143 14.24 22.48 22.64
N LYS A 144 13.76 21.84 23.71
CA LYS A 144 14.59 21.00 24.59
C LYS A 144 15.02 19.70 23.91
N PHE A 145 14.33 19.27 22.87
CA PHE A 145 14.55 18.00 22.15
C PHE A 145 15.37 18.21 20.86
N ASP A 146 16.41 19.04 20.93
CA ASP A 146 17.33 19.34 19.82
C ASP A 146 18.43 18.28 19.63
N GLY A 147 18.55 17.35 20.57
CA GLY A 147 19.51 16.25 20.53
C GLY A 147 20.89 16.54 21.13
N ARG A 148 21.13 17.74 21.70
CA ARG A 148 22.39 18.08 22.39
C ARG A 148 22.67 17.15 23.57
N ASN A 149 21.63 16.78 24.31
CA ASN A 149 21.73 15.80 25.40
C ASN A 149 21.51 14.39 24.84
N PRO A 150 22.47 13.45 25.01
CA PRO A 150 22.37 12.10 24.44
C PRO A 150 21.20 11.30 25.04
N ASP A 151 20.85 11.56 26.29
CA ASP A 151 19.79 10.85 27.02
C ASP A 151 18.37 11.28 26.61
N MET A 152 18.23 12.40 25.90
CA MET A 152 16.93 12.88 25.42
C MET A 152 16.68 12.48 23.96
N PRO A 153 15.40 12.21 23.60
CA PRO A 153 15.02 11.94 22.22
C PRO A 153 15.09 13.21 21.36
N LEU A 154 15.07 13.03 20.04
CA LEU A 154 15.03 14.11 19.05
C LEU A 154 13.64 14.21 18.46
N TYR A 155 13.06 15.41 18.55
CA TYR A 155 11.75 15.69 17.97
C TYR A 155 11.87 16.71 16.85
N LEU A 156 10.97 16.59 15.87
CA LEU A 156 10.88 17.51 14.74
C LEU A 156 9.41 17.82 14.50
N ALA A 157 9.06 19.11 14.38
CA ALA A 157 7.72 19.53 14.01
C ALA A 157 7.63 19.89 12.53
N VAL A 158 6.52 19.50 11.89
CA VAL A 158 6.17 19.91 10.54
C VAL A 158 4.73 20.42 10.54
N SER A 159 4.59 21.74 10.54
CA SER A 159 3.32 22.43 10.33
C SER A 159 2.86 22.38 8.88
N TYR A 160 1.60 22.02 8.67
CA TYR A 160 0.94 22.25 7.40
C TYR A 160 -0.56 22.35 7.63
N SER A 161 -1.14 23.47 7.22
CA SER A 161 -2.58 23.65 7.23
C SER A 161 -3.19 22.71 6.18
N SER A 162 -3.88 21.65 6.61
CA SER A 162 -4.52 20.69 5.70
C SER A 162 -5.74 21.25 4.96
N LEU A 163 -5.89 22.58 4.91
CA LEU A 163 -7.02 23.20 4.26
C LEU A 163 -6.71 23.28 2.78
N PRO A 164 -7.56 22.70 1.91
CA PRO A 164 -7.40 22.88 0.48
C PRO A 164 -7.38 24.38 0.19
N ALA A 165 -6.55 24.83 -0.75
CA ALA A 165 -6.38 26.25 -1.07
C ALA A 165 -7.72 26.97 -1.31
N ALA A 166 -8.72 26.26 -1.84
CA ALA A 166 -10.10 26.76 -2.01
C ALA A 166 -10.80 27.17 -0.70
N LEU A 167 -10.48 26.53 0.43
CA LEU A 167 -11.04 26.89 1.74
C LEU A 167 -10.29 28.05 2.41
N ILE A 168 -9.06 28.37 1.96
CA ILE A 168 -8.31 29.55 2.43
C ILE A 168 -9.03 30.82 1.97
N LEU A 169 -9.53 30.84 0.73
CA LEU A 169 -10.34 31.93 0.20
C LEU A 169 -11.64 32.14 0.98
N ILE A 170 -12.34 31.04 1.29
CA ILE A 170 -13.59 31.09 2.07
C ILE A 170 -13.32 31.56 3.51
N LYS A 171 -12.21 31.16 4.14
CA LYS A 171 -11.83 31.64 5.48
C LYS A 171 -11.51 33.13 5.54
N ASN A 172 -10.85 33.67 4.51
CA ASN A 172 -10.62 35.11 4.40
C ASN A 172 -11.94 35.88 4.20
N LEU A 173 -12.95 35.26 3.58
CA LEU A 173 -14.29 35.83 3.40
C LEU A 173 -15.14 35.81 4.69
N ILE A 174 -14.95 34.81 5.57
CA ILE A 174 -15.71 34.68 6.83
C ILE A 174 -15.06 35.49 7.97
N ALA A 175 -13.82 35.97 7.80
CA ALA A 175 -13.14 36.83 8.77
C ALA A 175 -13.88 38.17 9.02
N ASP A 176 -14.83 38.53 8.15
CA ASP A 176 -15.62 39.77 8.23
C ASP A 176 -16.90 39.63 9.11
N TYR A 177 -17.33 38.40 9.42
CA TYR A 177 -18.49 38.17 10.29
C TYR A 177 -18.08 37.95 11.75
N GLY A 178 -17.68 39.03 12.43
CA GLY A 178 -17.94 39.31 13.86
C GLY A 178 -17.59 38.27 14.94
N HIS A 179 -16.92 37.17 14.61
CA HIS A 179 -16.42 36.19 15.55
C HIS A 179 -14.91 36.24 15.43
N THR A 180 -14.24 36.82 16.41
CA THR A 180 -12.79 36.77 16.56
C THR A 180 -12.35 35.31 16.53
N VAL A 181 -11.99 34.81 15.34
CA VAL A 181 -11.23 33.57 15.21
C VAL A 181 -9.80 33.92 15.58
N HIS A 182 -9.58 34.20 16.87
CA HIS A 182 -8.28 34.10 17.48
C HIS A 182 -7.77 32.67 17.23
N GLY A 183 -6.74 32.55 16.39
CA GLY A 183 -6.05 31.28 16.19
C GLY A 183 -6.66 30.43 15.09
N LEU A 184 -6.21 30.66 13.85
CA LEU A 184 -5.93 29.51 13.01
C LEU A 184 -4.74 28.77 13.65
N LYS A 185 -5.03 27.94 14.66
CA LYS A 185 -4.10 26.96 15.22
C LYS A 185 -3.71 26.01 14.11
N ILE A 186 -2.58 26.30 13.46
CA ILE A 186 -1.92 25.30 12.63
C ILE A 186 -1.27 24.34 13.62
N ASP A 187 -2.01 23.31 13.99
CA ASP A 187 -1.50 22.19 14.79
C ASP A 187 -0.39 21.51 13.97
N GLY A 188 0.86 21.85 14.24
CA GLY A 188 2.00 21.18 13.62
C GLY A 188 2.12 19.75 14.14
N ASP A 189 2.46 18.80 13.27
CA ASP A 189 2.64 17.41 13.68
C ASP A 189 4.06 17.19 14.17
N VAL A 190 4.22 16.61 15.37
CA VAL A 190 5.53 16.34 15.98
C VAL A 190 5.91 14.88 15.79
N TYR A 191 7.08 14.65 15.21
CA TYR A 191 7.62 13.33 14.90
C TYR A 191 8.88 13.01 15.72
N ASP A 192 9.00 11.76 16.15
CA ASP A 192 10.23 11.21 16.72
C ASP A 192 11.22 10.89 15.60
N VAL A 193 12.36 11.57 15.58
CA VAL A 193 13.44 11.33 14.61
C VAL A 193 14.69 10.74 15.28
N SER A 194 14.58 10.28 16.52
CA SER A 194 15.68 9.70 17.31
C SER A 194 16.33 8.50 16.64
N SER A 195 15.57 7.76 15.81
CA SER A 195 16.09 6.59 15.08
C SER A 195 17.22 6.93 14.10
N ASN A 196 17.33 8.19 13.67
CA ASN A 196 18.36 8.63 12.74
C ASN A 196 19.14 9.84 13.28
N ARG A 197 19.71 9.67 14.47
CA ARG A 197 20.50 10.68 15.18
C ARG A 197 21.75 11.13 14.40
N ARG A 198 22.24 10.35 13.44
CA ARG A 198 23.34 10.75 12.53
C ARG A 198 22.97 11.97 11.68
N VAL A 199 21.69 12.11 11.34
CA VAL A 199 21.19 13.10 10.38
C VAL A 199 20.62 14.33 11.09
N TYR A 200 19.86 14.11 12.17
CA TYR A 200 19.20 15.16 12.95
C TYR A 200 19.92 15.52 14.26
N GLY A 201 20.85 14.70 14.73
CA GLY A 201 21.63 14.98 15.94
C GLY A 201 22.76 15.98 15.71
N PRO A 202 23.43 16.41 16.79
CA PRO A 202 24.52 17.37 16.72
C PRO A 202 25.58 16.97 15.67
N GLY A 203 25.91 17.89 14.77
CA GLY A 203 26.84 17.64 13.64
C GLY A 203 26.20 17.03 12.38
N GLY A 204 24.93 16.64 12.43
CA GLY A 204 24.17 16.19 11.26
C GLY A 204 23.74 17.34 10.36
N SER A 205 23.50 17.04 9.07
CA SER A 205 23.12 18.06 8.06
C SER A 205 21.77 18.73 8.34
N TYR A 206 20.88 18.05 9.07
CA TYR A 206 19.54 18.51 9.40
C TYR A 206 19.38 18.86 10.88
N HIS A 207 20.48 18.96 11.63
CA HIS A 207 20.47 19.25 13.07
C HIS A 207 19.73 20.53 13.43
N PHE A 208 19.85 21.57 12.60
CA PHE A 208 19.24 22.87 12.81
C PHE A 208 17.70 22.83 12.93
N MET A 209 17.07 21.79 12.40
CA MET A 209 15.62 21.61 12.45
C MET A 209 15.16 20.81 13.67
N ALA A 210 16.06 20.11 14.36
CA ALA A 210 15.72 19.34 15.55
C ALA A 210 15.23 20.27 16.68
N GLY A 211 14.16 19.88 17.35
CA GLY A 211 13.50 20.64 18.41
C GLY A 211 12.69 21.85 17.93
N LYS A 212 12.47 22.01 16.62
CA LYS A 212 11.78 23.17 16.05
C LYS A 212 10.74 22.75 15.01
N ASP A 213 9.91 23.70 14.62
CA ASP A 213 9.11 23.57 13.40
C ASP A 213 9.93 24.00 12.20
N ALA A 214 10.06 23.10 11.23
CA ALA A 214 10.85 23.32 10.02
C ALA A 214 10.02 23.22 8.74
N ALA A 215 8.70 23.40 8.84
CA ALA A 215 7.81 23.33 7.69
C ALA A 215 8.25 24.23 6.53
N ARG A 216 8.60 25.50 6.81
CA ARG A 216 9.04 26.43 5.78
C ARG A 216 10.35 25.98 5.12
N ALA A 217 11.30 25.47 5.89
CA ALA A 217 12.56 24.94 5.38
C ALA A 217 12.37 23.77 4.40
N PHE A 218 11.40 22.88 4.64
CA PHE A 218 11.05 21.79 3.71
C PHE A 218 10.42 22.28 2.41
N GLY A 219 9.72 23.42 2.46
CA GLY A 219 9.15 24.08 1.29
C GLY A 219 10.21 24.73 0.41
N THR A 220 11.08 25.54 1.01
CA THR A 220 12.03 26.39 0.27
C THR A 220 13.40 25.77 0.03
N GLY A 221 13.77 24.74 0.81
CA GLY A 221 15.13 24.17 0.83
C GLY A 221 16.15 24.96 1.66
N CYS A 222 15.72 26.04 2.33
CA CYS A 222 16.59 26.87 3.18
C CYS A 222 16.63 26.33 4.62
N PHE A 223 17.32 25.20 4.84
CA PHE A 223 17.29 24.48 6.11
C PHE A 223 17.90 25.24 7.31
N LYS A 224 18.80 26.20 7.06
CA LYS A 224 19.43 27.00 8.12
C LYS A 224 18.58 28.21 8.52
N ASP A 225 17.97 28.89 7.55
CA ASP A 225 17.35 30.19 7.81
C ASP A 225 15.83 30.09 8.05
N HIS A 226 15.16 29.08 7.51
CA HIS A 226 13.69 28.95 7.56
C HIS A 226 13.19 27.93 8.60
N GLN A 227 13.76 27.98 9.81
CA GLN A 227 13.32 27.15 10.94
C GLN A 227 12.06 27.75 11.61
N THR A 228 10.98 27.88 10.83
CA THR A 228 9.72 28.48 11.26
C THR A 228 8.51 27.73 10.69
N HIS A 229 7.37 27.86 11.39
CA HIS A 229 6.07 27.37 10.97
C HIS A 229 5.35 28.34 10.02
N ASP A 230 5.93 29.52 9.73
CA ASP A 230 5.34 30.52 8.84
C ASP A 230 5.37 30.06 7.37
N LEU A 231 4.19 29.79 6.82
CA LEU A 231 4.01 29.37 5.43
C LEU A 231 3.61 30.52 4.49
N ARG A 232 3.53 31.77 4.98
CA ARG A 232 3.19 32.93 4.16
C ARG A 232 4.27 33.20 3.11
N GLY A 233 3.83 33.66 1.94
CA GLY A 233 4.72 33.98 0.82
C GLY A 233 5.31 32.77 0.08
N LEU A 234 4.99 31.54 0.49
CA LEU A 234 5.38 30.34 -0.25
C LEU A 234 4.55 30.20 -1.54
N SER A 235 5.21 29.82 -2.61
CA SER A 235 4.55 29.45 -3.86
C SER A 235 3.80 28.12 -3.74
N GLU A 236 2.86 27.86 -4.64
CA GLU A 236 2.10 26.60 -4.67
C GLU A 236 3.03 25.37 -4.78
N LYS A 237 4.15 25.50 -5.50
CA LYS A 237 5.14 24.42 -5.63
C LYS A 237 5.82 24.14 -4.29
N GLU A 238 6.17 25.18 -3.54
CA GLU A 238 6.79 25.03 -2.22
C GLU A 238 5.80 24.48 -1.20
N LEU A 239 4.53 24.91 -1.22
CA LEU A 239 3.47 24.32 -0.39
C LEU A 239 3.27 22.82 -0.69
N LYS A 240 3.28 22.42 -1.96
CA LYS A 240 3.27 21.00 -2.35
C LYS A 240 4.49 20.25 -1.83
N SER A 241 5.66 20.88 -1.80
CA SER A 241 6.86 20.30 -1.18
C SER A 241 6.64 20.08 0.31
N VAL A 242 6.10 21.06 1.06
CA VAL A 242 5.78 20.88 2.49
C VAL A 242 4.82 19.72 2.71
N GLN A 243 3.77 19.62 1.89
CA GLN A 243 2.81 18.51 1.96
C GLN A 243 3.49 17.16 1.69
N HIS A 244 4.35 17.07 0.66
CA HIS A 244 5.12 15.87 0.37
C HIS A 244 5.98 15.43 1.55
N TRP A 245 6.68 16.38 2.19
CA TRP A 245 7.48 16.09 3.39
C TRP A 245 6.63 15.65 4.57
N LYS A 246 5.45 16.25 4.77
CA LYS A 246 4.50 15.83 5.80
C LYS A 246 4.04 14.40 5.59
N ASP A 247 3.71 14.03 4.35
CA ASP A 247 3.33 12.65 4.00
C ASP A 247 4.50 11.69 4.16
N PHE A 248 5.72 12.11 3.80
CA PHE A 248 6.94 11.34 4.06
C PHE A 248 7.09 11.01 5.56
N PHE A 249 7.01 11.99 6.46
CA PHE A 249 7.13 11.73 7.91
C PHE A 249 5.98 10.90 8.46
N LYS A 250 4.76 11.10 7.94
CA LYS A 250 3.57 10.34 8.33
C LYS A 250 3.66 8.86 7.96
N ASP A 251 4.21 8.56 6.79
CA ASP A 251 4.30 7.20 6.25
C ASP A 251 5.66 6.53 6.50
N HIS A 252 6.60 7.22 7.16
CA HIS A 252 7.93 6.68 7.41
C HIS A 252 7.91 5.53 8.43
N LYS A 253 8.68 4.47 8.15
CA LYS A 253 8.75 3.26 8.99
C LYS A 253 9.36 3.46 10.38
N SER A 254 10.28 4.41 10.51
CA SER A 254 11.05 4.65 11.75
C SER A 254 10.73 5.96 12.45
N TYR A 255 9.92 6.83 11.83
CA TYR A 255 9.53 8.10 12.43
C TYR A 255 8.08 8.00 12.87
N PHE A 256 7.84 8.31 14.13
CA PHE A 256 6.53 8.10 14.74
C PHE A 256 5.94 9.43 15.15
N LYS A 257 4.65 9.63 14.88
CA LYS A 257 3.93 10.81 15.37
C LYS A 257 3.71 10.68 16.87
N ILE A 258 4.31 11.58 17.64
CA ILE A 258 4.19 11.64 19.10
C ILE A 258 3.09 12.59 19.54
N GLY A 259 2.81 13.63 18.75
CA GLY A 259 1.94 14.69 19.20
C GLY A 259 1.76 15.82 18.21
N ARG A 260 1.33 16.96 18.76
CA ARG A 260 1.12 18.21 18.03
C ARG A 260 1.81 19.36 18.74
N VAL A 261 2.26 20.35 18.00
CA VAL A 261 2.81 21.60 18.53
C VAL A 261 1.77 22.71 18.42
N ASN A 262 1.60 23.46 19.50
CA ASN A 262 0.76 24.65 19.55
C ASN A 262 1.65 25.89 19.35
N HIS A 263 1.46 26.55 18.22
CA HIS A 263 2.15 27.78 17.87
C HIS A 263 1.36 29.01 18.31
N PRO A 264 2.04 30.10 18.74
CA PRO A 264 1.39 31.39 18.90
C PRO A 264 0.90 31.89 17.53
N PRO A 265 -0.18 32.69 17.47
CA PRO A 265 -0.61 33.32 16.22
C PRO A 265 0.50 34.18 15.62
N ILE A 266 0.73 34.04 14.30
CA ILE A 266 1.64 34.90 13.56
C ILE A 266 0.93 36.23 13.27
N ASP A 267 1.58 37.34 13.59
CA ASP A 267 1.09 38.67 13.23
C ASP A 267 1.14 38.88 11.71
N PRO A 268 0.02 39.18 11.02
CA PRO A 268 0.01 39.44 9.59
C PRO A 268 0.94 40.58 9.16
N ALA A 269 1.20 41.56 10.04
CA ALA A 269 2.07 42.71 9.76
C ALA A 269 3.57 42.39 9.94
N SER A 270 3.91 41.26 10.56
CA SER A 270 5.31 40.85 10.70
C SER A 270 5.96 40.56 9.33
N PRO A 271 7.23 40.96 9.13
CA PRO A 271 7.91 40.74 7.86
C PRO A 271 8.02 39.24 7.55
N ILE A 272 7.72 38.87 6.31
CA ILE A 272 7.87 37.50 5.82
C ILE A 272 9.37 37.15 5.84
N PRO A 273 9.78 35.98 6.34
CA PRO A 273 11.20 35.66 6.41
C PRO A 273 11.84 35.63 5.01
N GLU A 274 13.00 36.28 4.86
CA GLU A 274 13.70 36.36 3.59
C GLU A 274 14.19 35.01 3.10
N HIS A 275 14.14 34.77 1.79
CA HIS A 275 14.58 33.51 1.19
C HIS A 275 16.12 33.46 1.07
N CYS A 276 16.74 32.32 1.35
CA CYS A 276 18.21 32.16 1.22
C CYS A 276 18.75 32.42 -0.22
N ASP A 277 18.02 32.00 -1.26
CA ASP A 277 18.24 32.44 -2.64
C ASP A 277 17.86 33.92 -2.86
N LEU A 278 18.84 34.78 -3.13
CA LEU A 278 18.65 36.22 -3.38
C LEU A 278 17.58 36.53 -4.44
N LYS A 279 17.58 35.80 -5.56
CA LYS A 279 16.58 36.00 -6.65
C LYS A 279 15.14 35.72 -6.19
N LYS A 280 14.96 34.73 -5.32
CA LYS A 280 13.64 34.42 -4.76
C LYS A 280 13.27 35.38 -3.64
N ALA A 281 14.26 35.87 -2.88
CA ALA A 281 14.06 36.89 -1.86
C ALA A 281 13.53 38.19 -2.48
N GLU A 282 14.18 38.68 -3.54
CA GLU A 282 13.74 39.86 -4.31
C GLU A 282 12.32 39.68 -4.85
N LYS A 283 12.00 38.52 -5.41
CA LYS A 283 10.65 38.20 -5.92
C LYS A 283 9.60 38.19 -4.81
N THR A 284 9.92 37.60 -3.66
CA THR A 284 9.00 37.52 -2.50
C THR A 284 8.78 38.90 -1.89
N ALA A 285 9.84 39.70 -1.78
CA ALA A 285 9.78 41.08 -1.31
C ALA A 285 8.95 41.96 -2.26
N ALA A 286 9.10 41.81 -3.58
CA ALA A 286 8.28 42.51 -4.56
C ALA A 286 6.79 42.16 -4.47
N ILE A 287 6.46 40.88 -4.25
CA ILE A 287 5.07 40.42 -4.04
C ILE A 287 4.52 40.97 -2.72
N ALA A 288 5.30 40.95 -1.64
CA ALA A 288 4.91 41.48 -0.34
C ALA A 288 4.64 42.99 -0.39
N ALA A 289 5.47 43.75 -1.10
CA ALA A 289 5.31 45.19 -1.30
C ALA A 289 4.07 45.56 -2.14
N GLN A 290 3.69 44.70 -3.10
CA GLN A 290 2.45 44.89 -3.86
C GLN A 290 1.20 44.65 -3.00
N SER A 291 1.22 43.62 -2.13
CA SER A 291 0.09 43.32 -1.25
C SER A 291 -0.19 44.39 -0.18
N THR A 292 0.84 45.09 0.30
CA THR A 292 0.67 46.18 1.27
C THR A 292 0.08 47.44 0.63
N SER A 293 0.34 47.72 -0.66
CA SER A 293 -0.29 48.86 -1.35
C SER A 293 -1.78 48.68 -1.63
N THR A 294 -2.25 47.45 -1.83
CA THR A 294 -3.67 47.15 -2.10
C THR A 294 -4.52 47.16 -0.82
N GLN A 295 -3.94 46.85 0.34
CA GLN A 295 -4.65 46.91 1.63
C GLN A 295 -4.89 48.34 2.11
N SER A 296 -3.99 49.29 1.79
CA SER A 296 -4.17 50.71 2.13
C SER A 296 -5.23 51.43 1.29
N GLU A 297 -5.65 50.87 0.15
CA GLU A 297 -6.68 51.47 -0.73
C GLU A 297 -8.11 51.07 -0.33
N ILE A 298 -8.27 49.98 0.42
CA ILE A 298 -9.58 49.50 0.90
C ILE A 298 -10.00 50.19 2.23
N GLU A 299 -9.06 50.70 3.01
CA GLU A 299 -9.36 51.34 4.32
C GLU A 299 -9.72 52.84 4.20
N VAL A 300 -9.66 53.43 2.99
CA VAL A 300 -9.97 54.85 2.72
C VAL A 300 -11.30 54.98 1.96
N HIS A 301 -12.41 54.54 2.56
CA HIS A 301 -13.72 55.09 2.19
C HIS A 301 -14.62 55.27 3.42
N PRO A 302 -14.40 56.32 4.25
CA PRO A 302 -15.48 56.84 5.06
C PRO A 302 -16.46 57.55 4.12
N GLN A 303 -17.66 56.99 3.94
CA GLN A 303 -18.77 57.76 3.36
C GLN A 303 -19.05 58.96 4.27
N SER A 304 -18.55 60.11 3.85
CA SER A 304 -19.05 61.43 4.24
C SER A 304 -19.68 62.02 2.99
N THR A 305 -20.94 62.42 3.02
CA THR A 305 -21.43 63.79 3.23
C THR A 305 -22.90 63.75 2.75
N SER A 306 -23.86 64.59 3.12
CA SER A 306 -23.84 65.98 3.56
C SER A 306 -25.21 66.30 4.19
N GLY A 307 -25.22 67.16 5.21
CA GLY A 307 -26.41 67.88 5.61
C GLY A 307 -26.63 69.13 4.76
N GLY A 308 -27.82 69.71 4.86
CA GLY A 308 -28.06 71.10 4.45
C GLY A 308 -29.51 71.39 4.12
N GLY A 309 -30.15 72.25 4.91
CA GLY A 309 -31.40 72.89 4.51
C GLY A 309 -32.30 73.34 5.65
N GLY A 310 -31.85 74.26 6.48
CA GLY A 310 -32.79 75.14 7.18
C GLY A 310 -33.27 76.22 6.21
N ARG A 311 -34.58 76.49 6.21
CA ARG A 311 -35.19 77.83 6.04
C ARG A 311 -36.71 77.74 6.22
N ASP A 312 -37.17 78.60 7.12
CA ASP A 312 -38.28 79.54 6.97
C ASP A 312 -39.76 79.07 7.00
N GLU A 313 -40.45 79.73 7.93
CA GLU A 313 -41.82 80.27 7.90
C GLU A 313 -43.04 79.49 8.47
N LEU A 314 -43.63 80.17 9.47
CA LEU A 314 -45.01 80.20 9.98
C LEU A 314 -45.47 79.18 11.02
#